data_AF-A0A962Z8A7-F1
#
_entry.id   AF-A0A962Z8A7-F1
#
_cell.length_a   1.000
_cell.length_b   1.000
_cell.length_c   1.000
_cell.angle_alpha   90.00
_cell.angle_beta   90.00
_cell.angle_gamma   90.00
#
_symmetry.space_group_name_H-M   'P 1'
#
loop_
_entity.id
_entity.type
_entity.pdbx_description
1 polymer ?
#
loop_
_entity_poly.entity_id
_entity_poly.type
_entity_poly.pdbx_seq_one_letter_code
_entity_poly.pdbx_strand_id
1 'polypeptide(L)'
;MSTPQGEATEPVRPAGDDPLLGSFLALCHQIGIDRDETVVRGAIDIPAEGCDSPTLRRLADHAGLRLDRHSVDVASLQGCVPPYILASKDDAWLVRGRKGANLLVVDSRTGETHEVEPEVAAEVADR
;
A
#
# COMPACT_ATOMS: atom_id res chain seq x y z
N MET A 1 -6.62 19.88 44.83
CA MET A 1 -5.64 20.48 43.90
C MET A 1 -5.62 19.62 42.66
N SER A 2 -5.98 20.20 41.52
CA SER A 2 -6.20 19.52 40.24
C SER A 2 -4.87 19.15 39.58
N THR A 3 -4.73 17.89 39.16
CA THR A 3 -3.71 17.49 38.19
C THR A 3 -4.10 18.02 36.80
N PRO A 4 -3.19 18.62 36.02
CA PRO A 4 -3.48 19.00 34.66
C PRO A 4 -3.49 17.78 33.74
N GLN A 5 -4.35 17.92 32.76
CA GLN A 5 -4.80 16.99 31.75
C GLN A 5 -3.93 17.09 30.50
N GLY A 6 -3.66 15.94 29.88
CA GLY A 6 -3.54 15.82 28.43
C GLY A 6 -2.22 16.27 27.79
N GLU A 7 -1.25 15.36 27.78
CA GLU A 7 -0.56 15.07 26.52
C GLU A 7 -1.02 13.66 26.14
N ALA A 8 -2.06 13.60 25.30
CA ALA A 8 -2.31 12.37 24.57
C ALA A 8 -1.13 12.23 23.61
N THR A 9 -0.08 11.54 24.05
CA THR A 9 0.92 10.99 23.15
C THR A 9 0.14 10.08 22.23
N GLU A 10 -0.19 10.56 21.03
CA GLU A 10 -0.74 9.69 20.00
C GLU A 10 0.17 8.47 19.91
N PRO A 11 -0.37 7.24 19.98
CA PRO A 11 0.46 6.07 19.91
C PRO A 11 1.20 6.15 18.58
N VAL A 12 2.53 6.29 18.65
CA VAL A 12 3.41 6.13 17.49
C VAL A 12 3.11 4.73 16.95
N ARG A 13 2.34 4.68 15.87
CA ARG A 13 1.87 3.44 15.27
C ARG A 13 3.12 2.67 14.79
N PRO A 14 3.24 1.37 15.11
CA PRO A 14 4.36 0.58 14.64
C PRO A 14 4.46 0.61 13.12
N ALA A 15 5.67 0.38 12.60
CA ALA A 15 6.05 0.34 11.18
C ALA A 15 5.32 -0.73 10.32
N GLY A 16 4.17 -1.24 10.76
CA GLY A 16 3.32 -2.19 10.04
C GLY A 16 1.85 -1.74 9.88
N ASP A 17 1.50 -0.51 10.28
CA ASP A 17 0.11 0.00 10.26
C ASP A 17 -0.26 0.79 8.99
N ASP A 18 0.66 0.93 8.03
CA ASP A 18 0.44 1.65 6.79
C ASP A 18 0.39 0.69 5.61
N PRO A 19 -0.81 0.22 5.22
CA PRO A 19 -0.94 -0.80 4.19
C PRO A 19 -0.48 -0.28 2.82
N LEU A 20 -0.60 1.03 2.57
CA LEU A 20 -0.17 1.62 1.31
C LEU A 20 1.35 1.68 1.20
N LEU A 21 2.03 2.09 2.27
CA LEU A 21 3.49 2.05 2.34
C LEU A 21 4.01 0.61 2.26
N GLY A 22 3.41 -0.32 3.02
CA GLY A 22 3.81 -1.73 3.00
C GLY A 22 3.65 -2.35 1.60
N SER A 23 2.54 -2.07 0.92
CA SER A 23 2.31 -2.51 -0.47
C SER A 23 3.31 -1.91 -1.46
N PHE A 24 3.72 -0.65 -1.26
CA PHE A 24 4.74 0.00 -2.08
C PHE A 24 6.14 -0.60 -1.87
N LEU A 25 6.52 -0.90 -0.63
CA LEU A 25 7.79 -1.56 -0.33
C LEU A 25 7.82 -2.97 -0.91
N ALA A 26 6.72 -3.72 -0.79
CA ALA A 26 6.58 -5.02 -1.42
C ALA A 26 6.68 -4.94 -2.96
N LEU A 27 6.08 -3.90 -3.57
CA LEU A 27 6.21 -3.64 -5.01
C LEU A 27 7.68 -3.41 -5.40
N CYS A 28 8.38 -2.52 -4.67
CA CYS A 28 9.78 -2.22 -4.90
C CYS A 28 10.65 -3.48 -4.82
N HIS A 29 10.44 -4.29 -3.77
CA HIS A 29 11.15 -5.55 -3.61
C HIS A 29 10.89 -6.52 -4.78
N GLN A 30 9.63 -6.66 -5.23
CA GLN A 30 9.28 -7.55 -6.33
C GLN A 30 9.94 -7.16 -7.66
N ILE A 31 10.09 -5.86 -7.92
CA ILE A 31 10.72 -5.36 -9.15
C ILE A 31 12.23 -5.12 -9.00
N GLY A 32 12.82 -5.54 -7.88
CA GLY A 32 14.26 -5.50 -7.63
C GLY A 32 14.82 -4.13 -7.23
N ILE A 33 13.97 -3.21 -6.78
CA ILE A 33 14.39 -1.93 -6.19
C ILE A 33 14.56 -2.14 -4.69
N ASP A 34 15.81 -2.15 -4.25
CA ASP A 34 16.15 -2.28 -2.83
C ASP A 34 15.80 -0.99 -2.07
N ARG A 35 14.70 -1.03 -1.32
CA ARG A 35 14.21 0.07 -0.49
C ARG A 35 13.79 -0.48 0.86
N ASP A 36 14.52 -0.06 1.88
CA ASP A 36 14.14 -0.27 3.27
C ASP A 36 13.20 0.84 3.74
N GLU A 37 12.26 0.50 4.61
CA GLU A 37 11.29 1.46 5.16
C GLU A 37 11.98 2.64 5.85
N THR A 38 13.07 2.39 6.59
CA THR A 38 13.84 3.42 7.28
C THR A 38 14.44 4.43 6.31
N VAL A 39 14.94 3.94 5.17
CA VAL A 39 15.49 4.77 4.10
C VAL A 39 14.39 5.61 3.46
N VAL A 40 13.23 5.01 3.22
CA VAL A 40 12.08 5.68 2.61
C VAL A 40 11.51 6.77 3.53
N ARG A 41 11.31 6.47 4.81
CA ARG A 41 10.86 7.43 5.84
C ARG A 41 11.88 8.54 6.12
N GLY A 42 13.18 8.26 5.96
CA GLY A 42 14.22 9.28 6.08
C GLY A 42 14.34 10.18 4.84
N ALA A 43 13.92 9.70 3.68
CA ALA A 43 14.00 10.44 2.42
C ALA A 43 12.77 11.34 2.16
N ILE A 44 11.59 10.93 2.63
CA ILE A 44 10.33 11.63 2.43
C ILE A 44 9.57 11.72 3.75
N ASP A 45 9.03 12.91 4.01
CA ASP A 45 8.15 13.15 5.15
C ASP A 45 6.80 12.42 4.92
N ILE A 46 6.64 11.27 5.59
CA ILE A 46 5.40 10.50 5.61
C ILE A 46 4.58 10.98 6.82
N PRO A 47 3.33 11.44 6.61
CA PRO A 47 2.47 11.87 7.70
C PRO A 47 2.33 10.81 8.80
N ALA A 48 2.21 11.25 10.06
CA ALA A 48 2.01 10.33 11.20
C ALA A 48 0.72 9.50 11.07
N GLU A 49 -0.27 10.04 10.35
CA GLU A 49 -1.54 9.41 10.01
C GLU A 49 -1.43 8.31 8.93
N GLY A 50 -0.31 8.25 8.19
CA GLY A 50 -0.03 7.25 7.17
C GLY A 50 0.24 7.84 5.78
N CYS A 51 0.60 6.97 4.85
CA CYS A 51 0.88 7.25 3.46
C CYS A 51 -0.43 7.46 2.69
N ASP A 52 -0.58 8.65 2.13
CA ASP A 52 -1.67 8.99 1.23
C ASP A 52 -1.22 8.92 -0.24
N SER A 53 -2.14 9.09 -1.19
CA SER A 53 -1.80 9.02 -2.62
C SER A 53 -0.74 10.06 -3.06
N PRO A 54 -0.78 11.33 -2.60
CA PRO A 54 0.30 12.29 -2.85
C PRO A 54 1.66 11.84 -2.32
N THR A 55 1.72 11.29 -1.12
CA THR A 55 2.97 10.78 -0.52
C THR A 55 3.48 9.58 -1.29
N LEU A 56 2.62 8.61 -1.61
CA LEU A 56 2.98 7.46 -2.44
C LEU A 56 3.58 7.88 -3.79
N ARG A 57 3.03 8.93 -4.41
CA ARG A 57 3.58 9.43 -5.68
C ARG A 57 4.99 10.02 -5.51
N ARG A 58 5.22 10.77 -4.43
CA ARG A 58 6.56 11.26 -4.09
C ARG A 58 7.53 10.10 -3.84
N LEU A 59 7.07 9.04 -3.16
CA LEU A 59 7.86 7.82 -2.93
C LEU A 59 8.25 7.15 -4.25
N ALA A 60 7.28 7.01 -5.16
CA ALA A 60 7.52 6.44 -6.48
C ALA A 60 8.52 7.28 -7.29
N ASP A 61 8.34 8.60 -7.35
CA ASP A 61 9.25 9.50 -8.05
C ASP A 61 10.68 9.39 -7.48
N HIS A 62 10.83 9.31 -6.15
CA HIS A 62 12.12 9.09 -5.49
C HIS A 62 12.72 7.69 -5.75
N ALA A 63 11.87 6.69 -5.97
CA ALA A 63 12.27 5.35 -6.39
C ALA A 63 12.56 5.25 -7.91
N GLY A 64 12.33 6.31 -8.68
CA GLY A 64 12.45 6.29 -10.14
C GLY A 64 11.29 5.57 -10.84
N LEU A 65 10.17 5.42 -10.15
CA LEU A 65 8.95 4.78 -10.64
C LEU A 65 7.92 5.83 -11.04
N ARG A 66 7.16 5.51 -12.08
CA ARG A 66 5.96 6.26 -12.44
C ARG A 66 4.72 5.46 -12.08
N LEU A 67 3.88 6.03 -11.22
CA LEU A 67 2.57 5.46 -10.89
C LEU A 67 1.49 6.20 -11.66
N ASP A 68 0.70 5.46 -12.44
CA ASP A 68 -0.52 5.94 -13.06
C ASP A 68 -1.73 5.42 -12.26
N ARG A 69 -2.68 6.32 -11.96
CA ARG A 69 -3.89 5.98 -11.20
C ARG A 69 -4.99 5.56 -12.16
N HIS A 70 -5.61 4.42 -11.86
CA HIS A 70 -6.75 3.90 -12.62
C HIS A 70 -7.98 3.79 -11.72
N SER A 71 -9.17 3.96 -12.30
CA SER A 71 -10.41 3.55 -11.63
C SER A 71 -10.43 2.03 -11.52
N VAL A 72 -10.91 1.52 -10.39
CA VAL A 72 -10.97 0.08 -10.14
C VAL A 72 -12.37 -0.42 -10.48
N ASP A 73 -12.43 -1.31 -11.46
CA ASP A 73 -13.57 -2.17 -11.76
C ASP A 73 -13.07 -3.57 -12.16
N VAL A 74 -13.95 -4.57 -12.20
CA VAL A 74 -13.58 -5.96 -12.52
C VAL A 74 -12.88 -6.07 -13.88
N ALA A 75 -13.33 -5.33 -14.89
CA ALA A 75 -12.75 -5.38 -16.23
C ALA A 75 -11.32 -4.82 -16.25
N SER A 76 -11.08 -3.71 -15.54
CA SER A 76 -9.75 -3.13 -15.34
C SER A 76 -8.84 -4.10 -14.58
N LEU A 77 -9.37 -4.78 -13.55
CA LEU A 77 -8.63 -5.79 -12.79
C LEU A 77 -8.36 -7.06 -13.58
N GLN A 78 -9.06 -7.31 -14.68
CA GLN A 78 -8.75 -8.41 -15.60
C GLN A 78 -7.76 -7.97 -16.69
N GLY A 79 -7.81 -6.70 -17.11
CA GLY A 79 -6.95 -6.14 -18.14
C GLY A 79 -5.58 -5.64 -17.67
N CYS A 80 -5.43 -5.26 -16.40
CA CYS A 80 -4.17 -4.74 -15.86
C CYS A 80 -3.10 -5.85 -15.76
N VAL A 81 -1.86 -5.50 -16.09
CA VAL A 81 -0.72 -6.42 -15.97
C VAL A 81 -0.05 -6.22 -14.61
N PRO A 82 0.03 -7.25 -13.75
CA PRO A 82 0.79 -7.17 -12.49
C PRO A 82 2.29 -6.91 -12.73
N PRO A 83 3.01 -6.27 -11.79
CA PRO A 83 2.52 -5.88 -10.46
C PRO A 83 1.85 -4.51 -10.41
N TYR A 84 0.80 -4.38 -9.60
CA TYR A 84 0.14 -3.10 -9.31
C TYR A 84 -0.41 -3.07 -7.87
N ILE A 85 -0.62 -1.87 -7.33
CA ILE A 85 -1.17 -1.68 -6.00
C ILE A 85 -2.68 -1.44 -6.13
N LEU A 86 -3.47 -2.23 -5.42
CA LEU A 86 -4.87 -1.95 -5.12
C LEU A 86 -4.91 -1.14 -3.83
N ALA A 87 -5.54 0.02 -3.85
CA ALA A 87 -5.65 0.88 -2.67
C ALA A 87 -7.11 1.27 -2.48
N SER A 88 -7.58 1.13 -1.24
CA SER A 88 -8.85 1.63 -0.74
C SER A 88 -8.57 2.75 0.27
N LYS A 89 -9.60 3.27 0.94
CA LYS A 89 -9.38 4.30 1.96
C LYS A 89 -8.63 3.77 3.18
N ASP A 90 -8.92 2.53 3.57
CA ASP A 90 -8.47 1.94 4.84
C ASP A 90 -7.48 0.78 4.65
N ASP A 91 -7.31 0.30 3.42
CA ASP A 91 -6.43 -0.82 3.11
C ASP A 91 -5.72 -0.67 1.77
N ALA A 92 -4.68 -1.47 1.57
CA ALA A 92 -3.99 -1.57 0.30
C ALA A 92 -3.29 -2.92 0.18
N TRP A 93 -3.25 -3.40 -1.06
CA TRP A 93 -2.70 -4.69 -1.41
C TRP A 93 -1.80 -4.60 -2.63
N LEU A 94 -0.74 -5.42 -2.65
CA LEU A 94 0.06 -5.64 -3.85
C LEU A 94 -0.53 -6.80 -4.64
N VAL A 95 -1.02 -6.55 -5.86
CA VAL A 95 -1.29 -7.62 -6.81
C VAL A 95 0.02 -7.99 -7.49
N ARG A 96 0.59 -9.13 -7.12
CA ARG A 96 1.90 -9.60 -7.63
C ARG A 96 1.82 -10.39 -8.93
N GLY A 97 0.65 -10.95 -9.24
CA GLY A 97 0.50 -11.88 -10.35
C GLY A 97 -0.93 -12.38 -10.52
N ARG A 98 -1.08 -13.41 -11.36
CA ARG A 98 -2.36 -14.09 -11.58
C ARG A 98 -2.19 -15.60 -11.52
N LYS A 99 -3.27 -16.29 -11.16
CA LYS A 99 -3.41 -17.73 -11.30
C LYS A 99 -4.76 -18.02 -11.95
N GLY A 100 -4.74 -18.35 -13.24
CA GLY A 100 -5.96 -18.38 -14.05
C GLY A 100 -6.61 -17.00 -14.10
N ALA A 101 -7.90 -16.93 -13.75
CA ALA A 101 -8.64 -15.66 -13.66
C ALA A 101 -8.39 -14.90 -12.34
N ASN A 102 -7.82 -15.57 -11.33
CA ASN A 102 -7.69 -15.01 -9.99
C ASN A 102 -6.42 -14.17 -9.85
N LEU A 103 -6.48 -13.19 -8.96
CA LEU A 103 -5.38 -12.32 -8.59
C LEU A 103 -4.56 -12.98 -7.47
N LEU A 104 -3.24 -12.91 -7.58
CA LEU A 104 -2.33 -13.23 -6.49
C LEU A 104 -2.01 -11.93 -5.75
N VAL A 105 -2.52 -11.82 -4.53
CA VAL A 105 -2.49 -10.61 -3.73
C VAL A 105 -1.59 -10.83 -2.53
N VAL A 106 -0.70 -9.89 -2.24
CA VAL A 106 0.13 -9.88 -1.03
C VAL A 106 -0.52 -8.95 -0.02
N ASP A 107 -0.86 -9.49 1.14
CA ASP A 107 -1.23 -8.70 2.31
C ASP A 107 0.03 -8.02 2.83
N SER A 108 0.06 -6.69 2.78
CA SER A 108 1.24 -5.91 3.18
C SER A 108 1.51 -5.93 4.68
N ARG A 109 0.53 -6.34 5.51
CA ARG A 109 0.67 -6.45 6.96
C ARG A 109 1.32 -7.78 7.36
N THR A 110 0.97 -8.87 6.69
CA THR A 110 1.46 -10.22 7.02
C THR A 110 2.55 -10.73 6.08
N GLY A 111 2.63 -10.18 4.87
CA GLY A 111 3.48 -10.68 3.78
C GLY A 111 2.94 -11.96 3.11
N GLU A 112 1.78 -12.47 3.56
CA GLU A 112 1.18 -13.66 2.98
C GLU A 112 0.59 -13.39 1.59
N THR A 113 0.68 -14.39 0.71
CA THR A 113 0.07 -14.33 -0.61
C THR A 113 -1.24 -15.11 -0.62
N HIS A 114 -2.32 -14.45 -1.01
CA HIS A 114 -3.65 -15.03 -1.16
C HIS A 114 -4.10 -15.01 -2.62
N GLU A 115 -4.92 -15.99 -2.99
CA GLU A 115 -5.62 -16.02 -4.28
C GLU A 115 -7.00 -15.38 -4.07
N VAL A 116 -7.30 -14.34 -4.84
CA VAL A 116 -8.52 -13.52 -4.68
C VAL A 116 -9.19 -13.36 -6.04
N GLU A 117 -10.52 -13.52 -6.08
CA GLU A 117 -11.31 -13.26 -7.28
C GLU A 117 -11.33 -11.74 -7.60
N PRO A 118 -11.28 -11.31 -8.88
CA PRO A 118 -11.31 -9.90 -9.25
C PRO A 118 -12.50 -9.13 -8.66
N GLU A 119 -13.65 -9.77 -8.51
CA GLU A 119 -14.87 -9.23 -7.91
C GLU A 119 -14.63 -8.83 -6.45
N VAL A 120 -14.03 -9.74 -5.66
CA VAL A 120 -13.69 -9.50 -4.25
C VAL A 120 -12.65 -8.37 -4.14
N ALA A 121 -11.67 -8.36 -5.03
CA ALA A 121 -10.65 -7.32 -5.06
C ALA A 121 -11.22 -5.94 -5.42
N ALA A 122 -12.18 -5.88 -6.35
CA ALA A 122 -12.87 -4.64 -6.69
C ALA A 122 -13.73 -4.12 -5.53
N GLU A 123 -14.47 -5.00 -4.85
CA GLU A 123 -15.27 -4.63 -3.67
C GLU A 123 -14.42 -4.09 -2.52
N VAL A 124 -13.19 -4.57 -2.35
CA VAL A 124 -12.28 -4.06 -1.32
C VAL A 124 -11.73 -2.69 -1.72
N ALA A 125 -11.39 -2.50 -2.99
CA ALA A 125 -10.87 -1.23 -3.50
C ALA A 125 -11.92 -0.10 -3.48
N ASP A 126 -13.21 -0.43 -3.49
CA ASP A 126 -14.32 0.53 -3.47
C ASP A 126 -14.70 1.04 -2.05
N ARG A 127 -14.13 0.44 -1.00
CA ARG A 127 -14.40 0.80 0.42
C ARG A 127 -13.52 1.96 0.91
#